data_AF-A0AAU8WLT1-F1
#
_entry.id   AF-A0AAU8WLT1-F1
#
_cell.length_a   1.000
_cell.length_b   1.000
_cell.length_c   1.000
_cell.angle_alpha   90.00
_cell.angle_beta   90.00
_cell.angle_gamma   90.00
#
_symmetry.space_group_name_H-M   'P 1'
#
loop_
_entity.id
_entity.type
_entity.pdbx_description
1 polymer ?
#
loop_
_entity_poly.entity_id
_entity_poly.type
_entity_poly.pdbx_seq_one_letter_code
_entity_poly.pdbx_strand_id
1 'polypeptide(L)'
;MRLVDGTAISAPGGGSAEWRLHMGYDPHTCQFTDFELTDSRDAERLDRFAQTADEIRIADRGFGSRPECIRSLAFGEADYIVRVYWRGLRWLTAEGMRFDMMDFLRGLDCGKNGETTVMIGNSGNKKAGAPFPARLIAVSLPPEKALISKTRLLSENRRKGRVVQAETLEAAGHVLLLTSLSEDEYSAEQVADCYRLRWQIELAFKRLKSLLHLDALRAKELELAKAWIFANLLAAFLIDDIIQPSLDFPPRSAGSEKKN
;
A
#
# COMPACT_ATOMS: atom_id res chain seq x y z
N MET A 1 -8.39 -9.44 -5.08
CA MET A 1 -7.84 -8.20 -4.46
C MET A 1 -6.50 -7.91 -5.10
N ARG A 2 -6.08 -6.65 -5.22
CA ARG A 2 -4.78 -6.31 -5.82
C ARG A 2 -3.98 -5.40 -4.90
N LEU A 3 -2.84 -5.89 -4.41
CA LEU A 3 -1.85 -5.05 -3.73
C LEU A 3 -1.03 -4.31 -4.78
N VAL A 4 -0.78 -3.03 -4.58
CA VAL A 4 0.02 -2.21 -5.51
C VAL A 4 1.16 -1.57 -4.72
N ASP A 5 2.39 -1.79 -5.19
CA ASP A 5 3.58 -1.20 -4.60
C ASP A 5 4.72 -1.09 -5.64
N GLY A 6 5.72 -0.29 -5.31
CA GLY A 6 6.90 -0.07 -6.12
C GLY A 6 8.17 -0.54 -5.42
N THR A 7 9.14 -1.02 -6.18
CA THR A 7 10.48 -1.30 -5.66
C THR A 7 11.56 -0.66 -6.52
N ALA A 8 12.52 -0.02 -5.85
CA ALA A 8 13.67 0.56 -6.49
C ALA A 8 14.71 -0.51 -6.81
N ILE A 9 15.31 -0.40 -8.00
CA ILE A 9 16.43 -1.20 -8.47
C ILE A 9 17.58 -0.25 -8.82
N SER A 10 18.77 -0.54 -8.28
CA SER A 10 19.97 0.27 -8.47
C SER A 10 21.09 -0.59 -9.03
N ALA A 11 21.92 -0.01 -9.91
CA ALA A 11 23.19 -0.61 -10.28
C ALA A 11 24.21 -0.48 -9.12
N PRO A 12 25.13 -1.44 -8.94
CA PRO A 12 26.16 -1.40 -7.90
C PRO A 12 27.10 -0.21 -8.15
N GLY A 13 27.24 0.63 -7.12
CA GLY A 13 28.05 1.85 -7.15
C GLY A 13 27.27 3.14 -7.45
N GLY A 14 25.98 3.06 -7.80
CA GLY A 14 25.10 4.21 -7.97
C GLY A 14 24.38 4.58 -6.66
N GLY A 15 24.54 5.83 -6.19
CA GLY A 15 23.91 6.31 -4.94
C GLY A 15 22.39 6.55 -5.02
N SER A 16 21.79 6.44 -6.21
CA SER A 16 20.35 6.61 -6.45
C SER A 16 19.78 5.45 -7.26
N ALA A 17 18.53 5.09 -6.99
CA ALA A 17 17.78 4.16 -7.83
C ALA A 17 17.77 4.66 -9.28
N GLU A 18 18.16 3.81 -10.22
CA GLU A 18 18.09 4.11 -11.66
C GLU A 18 16.74 3.69 -12.23
N TRP A 19 16.16 2.63 -11.66
CA TRP A 19 14.92 2.03 -12.10
C TRP A 19 13.93 1.88 -10.96
N ARG A 20 12.65 1.91 -11.31
CA ARG A 20 11.55 1.61 -10.42
C ARG A 20 10.64 0.58 -11.08
N LEU A 21 10.46 -0.54 -10.41
CA LEU A 21 9.55 -1.60 -10.81
C LEU A 21 8.27 -1.44 -10.01
N HIS A 22 7.17 -1.11 -10.69
CA HIS A 22 5.82 -1.06 -10.12
C HIS A 22 5.17 -2.41 -10.36
N MET A 23 4.52 -3.00 -9.36
CA MET A 23 3.86 -4.30 -9.51
C MET A 23 2.49 -4.34 -8.85
N GLY A 24 1.59 -5.10 -9.47
CA GLY A 24 0.37 -5.62 -8.88
C GLY A 24 0.62 -7.01 -8.31
N TYR A 25 0.06 -7.33 -7.16
CA TYR A 25 0.17 -8.66 -6.54
C TYR A 25 -1.18 -9.11 -5.99
N ASP A 26 -1.60 -10.33 -6.32
CA ASP A 26 -2.79 -10.95 -5.75
C ASP A 26 -2.39 -11.81 -4.53
N PRO A 27 -2.82 -11.44 -3.31
CA PRO A 27 -2.49 -12.20 -2.11
C PRO A 27 -3.23 -13.54 -2.03
N HIS A 28 -4.30 -13.76 -2.80
CA HIS A 28 -5.02 -15.03 -2.82
C HIS A 28 -4.25 -16.10 -3.58
N THR A 29 -3.82 -15.79 -4.81
CA THR A 29 -3.01 -16.71 -5.63
C THR A 29 -1.52 -16.61 -5.31
N CYS A 30 -1.10 -15.62 -4.53
CA CYS A 30 0.31 -15.33 -4.29
C CYS A 30 1.13 -15.07 -5.58
N GLN A 31 0.51 -14.46 -6.58
CA GLN A 31 1.13 -14.16 -7.87
C GLN A 31 1.18 -12.66 -8.15
N PHE A 32 2.17 -12.27 -8.95
CA PHE A 32 2.17 -10.94 -9.56
C PHE A 32 1.19 -10.90 -10.73
N THR A 33 0.39 -9.85 -10.79
CA THR A 33 -0.68 -9.68 -11.80
C THR A 33 -0.28 -8.70 -12.89
N ASP A 34 0.44 -7.64 -12.52
CA ASP A 34 0.91 -6.62 -13.44
C ASP A 34 2.33 -6.20 -13.06
N PHE A 35 3.09 -5.73 -14.05
CA PHE A 35 4.36 -5.07 -13.81
C PHE A 35 4.58 -3.94 -14.81
N GLU A 36 5.26 -2.90 -14.36
CA GLU A 36 5.73 -1.82 -15.21
C GLU A 36 7.10 -1.36 -14.72
N LEU A 37 8.08 -1.30 -15.63
CA LEU A 37 9.42 -0.81 -15.33
C LEU A 37 9.55 0.63 -15.83
N THR A 38 9.83 1.55 -14.92
CA THR A 38 10.08 2.96 -15.25
C THR A 38 11.44 3.41 -14.75
N ASP A 39 11.84 4.62 -15.15
CA ASP A 39 12.98 5.29 -14.54
C ASP A 39 12.65 5.79 -13.12
N SER A 40 13.64 6.42 -12.46
CA SER A 40 13.48 6.95 -11.11
C SER A 40 12.70 8.27 -11.01
N ARG A 41 12.49 8.96 -12.14
CA ARG A 41 11.72 10.21 -12.23
C ARG A 41 10.23 9.93 -12.24
N ASP A 42 9.85 8.78 -12.78
CA ASP A 42 8.49 8.30 -12.80
C ASP A 42 8.00 7.91 -11.41
N ALA A 43 6.98 8.64 -10.97
CA ALA A 43 6.45 8.48 -9.64
C ALA A 43 5.49 7.28 -9.55
N GLU A 44 5.41 6.68 -8.36
CA GLU A 44 4.47 5.60 -8.02
C GLU A 44 3.04 6.14 -8.07
N ARG A 45 2.16 5.58 -8.89
CA ARG A 45 0.76 6.01 -8.99
C ARG A 45 -0.17 4.82 -8.82
N LEU A 46 -1.31 5.06 -8.17
CA LEU A 46 -2.27 4.01 -7.85
C LEU A 46 -3.13 3.62 -9.06
N ASP A 47 -3.24 4.51 -10.04
CA ASP A 47 -3.99 4.38 -11.28
C ASP A 47 -3.10 3.95 -12.47
N ARG A 48 -1.90 3.40 -12.21
CA ARG A 48 -0.98 2.92 -13.25
C ARG A 48 -1.55 1.74 -14.04
N PHE A 49 -2.12 0.77 -13.33
CA PHE A 49 -2.70 -0.43 -13.95
C PHE A 49 -4.17 -0.21 -14.27
N ALA A 50 -4.65 -0.87 -15.34
CA ALA A 50 -6.05 -0.82 -15.75
C ALA A 50 -6.96 -1.34 -14.64
N GLN A 51 -8.06 -0.63 -14.40
CA GLN A 51 -9.06 -1.02 -13.42
C GLN A 51 -9.86 -2.22 -13.94
N THR A 52 -10.15 -3.15 -13.05
CA THR A 52 -11.08 -4.27 -13.33
C THR A 52 -12.24 -4.17 -12.36
N ALA A 53 -13.46 -4.37 -12.85
CA ALA A 53 -14.64 -4.47 -12.00
C ALA A 53 -14.42 -5.48 -10.87
N ASP A 54 -15.02 -5.19 -9.70
CA ASP A 54 -14.95 -6.01 -8.48
C ASP A 54 -13.54 -6.16 -7.86
N GLU A 55 -12.57 -5.33 -8.26
CA GLU A 55 -11.26 -5.32 -7.63
C GLU A 55 -11.16 -4.32 -6.46
N ILE A 56 -10.50 -4.73 -5.38
CA ILE A 56 -10.09 -3.85 -4.28
C ILE A 56 -8.58 -3.64 -4.36
N ARG A 57 -8.15 -2.40 -4.61
CA ARG A 57 -6.74 -2.00 -4.64
C ARG A 57 -6.23 -1.58 -3.28
N ILE A 58 -5.14 -2.18 -2.82
CA ILE A 58 -4.54 -1.86 -1.52
C ILE A 58 -3.14 -1.28 -1.71
N ALA A 59 -2.88 -0.10 -1.11
CA ALA A 59 -1.59 0.58 -1.26
C ALA A 59 -1.13 1.34 0.00
N ASP A 60 0.19 1.51 0.14
CA ASP A 60 0.79 2.19 1.29
C ASP A 60 0.66 3.73 1.22
N ARG A 61 1.05 4.38 2.32
CA ARG A 61 1.05 5.83 2.55
C ARG A 61 1.74 6.69 1.49
N GLY A 62 2.63 6.13 0.68
CA GLY A 62 3.24 6.84 -0.44
C GLY A 62 2.20 7.27 -1.48
N PHE A 63 1.22 6.40 -1.73
CA PHE A 63 0.13 6.60 -2.69
C PHE A 63 -0.96 7.53 -2.12
N GLY A 64 -1.15 7.53 -0.80
CA GLY A 64 -2.14 8.36 -0.10
C GLY A 64 -1.86 9.87 -0.05
N SER A 65 -0.87 10.37 -0.79
CA SER A 65 -0.51 11.79 -0.89
C SER A 65 -0.98 12.45 -2.19
N ARG A 66 -1.64 11.68 -3.07
CA ARG A 66 -2.06 12.10 -4.42
C ARG A 66 -3.57 11.99 -4.59
N PRO A 67 -4.33 13.08 -4.31
CA PRO A 67 -5.78 13.05 -4.40
C PRO A 67 -6.29 12.69 -5.79
N GLU A 68 -5.55 13.02 -6.86
CA GLU A 68 -5.92 12.75 -8.24
C GLU A 68 -5.98 11.25 -8.57
N CYS A 69 -4.99 10.46 -8.11
CA CYS A 69 -4.97 9.01 -8.32
C CYS A 69 -6.09 8.32 -7.53
N ILE A 70 -6.37 8.79 -6.31
CA ILE A 70 -7.46 8.28 -5.47
C ILE A 70 -8.81 8.63 -6.12
N ARG A 71 -8.95 9.86 -6.63
CA ARG A 71 -10.14 10.31 -7.35
C ARG A 71 -10.44 9.45 -8.58
N SER A 72 -9.41 9.06 -9.32
CA SER A 72 -9.53 8.19 -10.50
C SER A 72 -10.16 6.83 -10.17
N LEU A 73 -9.89 6.30 -8.97
CA LEU A 73 -10.49 5.05 -8.48
C LEU A 73 -11.88 5.29 -7.90
N ALA A 74 -12.06 6.37 -7.12
CA ALA A 74 -13.36 6.72 -6.55
C ALA A 74 -14.47 6.91 -7.59
N PHE A 75 -14.12 7.31 -8.82
CA PHE A 75 -15.05 7.42 -9.96
C PHE A 75 -14.88 6.32 -11.01
N GLY A 76 -14.02 5.34 -10.74
CA GLY A 76 -13.71 4.24 -11.65
C GLY A 76 -14.54 3.00 -11.35
N GLU A 77 -14.02 1.85 -11.76
CA GLU A 77 -14.65 0.54 -11.57
C GLU A 77 -14.06 -0.25 -10.39
N ALA A 78 -12.95 0.23 -9.82
CA ALA A 78 -12.22 -0.42 -8.75
C ALA A 78 -12.41 0.28 -7.41
N ASP A 79 -12.58 -0.51 -6.36
CA ASP A 79 -12.52 -0.03 -4.99
C ASP A 79 -11.07 0.11 -4.51
N TYR A 80 -10.85 0.89 -3.45
CA TYR A 80 -9.52 1.09 -2.90
C TYR A 80 -9.49 1.08 -1.38
N ILE A 81 -8.32 0.69 -0.83
CA ILE A 81 -7.94 0.87 0.56
C ILE A 81 -6.51 1.42 0.57
N VAL A 82 -6.36 2.70 0.94
CA VAL A 82 -5.07 3.39 0.88
C VAL A 82 -4.75 3.98 2.24
N ARG A 83 -3.54 3.75 2.74
CA ARG A 83 -3.09 4.44 3.94
C ARG A 83 -2.77 5.90 3.63
N VAL A 84 -3.09 6.79 4.54
CA VAL A 84 -2.91 8.24 4.37
C VAL A 84 -2.16 8.84 5.55
N TYR A 85 -1.49 9.97 5.30
CA TYR A 85 -0.99 10.82 6.38
C TYR A 85 -2.07 11.79 6.81
N TRP A 86 -2.08 12.14 8.10
CA TRP A 86 -3.04 13.10 8.62
C TRP A 86 -2.93 14.50 8.00
N ARG A 87 -1.76 14.86 7.45
CA ARG A 87 -1.54 16.08 6.63
C ARG A 87 -1.36 15.81 5.13
N GLY A 88 -1.58 14.57 4.69
CA GLY A 88 -1.30 14.17 3.31
C GLY A 88 -2.28 14.77 2.30
N LEU A 89 -3.52 15.03 2.74
CA LEU A 89 -4.61 15.50 1.90
C LEU A 89 -5.30 16.72 2.53
N ARG A 90 -6.12 17.40 1.73
CA ARG A 90 -7.00 18.47 2.20
C ARG A 90 -8.32 17.84 2.65
N TRP A 91 -8.46 17.63 3.95
CA TRP A 91 -9.66 17.05 4.56
C TRP A 91 -10.77 18.10 4.69
N LEU A 92 -11.94 17.78 4.16
CA LEU A 92 -13.14 18.61 4.23
C LEU A 92 -14.31 17.82 4.83
N THR A 93 -15.25 18.52 5.47
CA THR A 93 -16.55 17.97 5.87
C THR A 93 -17.48 17.88 4.66
N ALA A 94 -18.66 17.26 4.81
CA ALA A 94 -19.68 17.23 3.77
C ALA A 94 -20.12 18.64 3.33
N GLU A 95 -20.08 19.61 4.25
CA GLU A 95 -20.39 21.02 4.02
C GLU A 95 -19.24 21.80 3.37
N GLY A 96 -18.10 21.15 3.10
CA GLY A 96 -16.92 21.77 2.49
C GLY A 96 -16.05 22.57 3.47
N MET A 97 -16.32 22.48 4.78
CA MET A 97 -15.51 23.09 5.82
C MET A 97 -14.25 22.25 6.08
N ARG A 98 -13.21 22.82 6.69
CA ARG A 98 -12.00 22.05 7.03
C ARG A 98 -12.32 21.01 8.10
N PHE A 99 -12.05 19.74 7.81
CA PHE A 99 -12.21 18.66 8.77
C PHE A 99 -11.05 18.66 9.78
N ASP A 100 -11.37 18.66 11.08
CA ASP A 100 -10.37 18.57 12.15
C ASP A 100 -10.07 17.09 12.47
N MET A 101 -8.95 16.62 11.93
CA MET A 101 -8.51 15.24 12.16
C MET A 101 -8.09 14.97 13.60
N MET A 102 -7.62 15.97 14.34
CA MET A 102 -7.17 15.76 15.72
C MET A 102 -8.37 15.64 16.64
N ASP A 103 -9.40 16.46 16.43
CA ASP A 103 -10.66 16.35 17.16
C ASP A 103 -11.31 14.98 16.94
N PHE A 104 -11.35 14.52 15.68
CA PHE A 104 -11.81 13.17 15.35
C PHE A 104 -11.01 12.08 16.08
N LEU A 105 -9.68 12.13 16.06
CA LEU A 105 -8.84 11.12 16.72
C LEU A 105 -8.96 11.14 18.24
N ARG A 106 -9.17 12.31 18.86
CA ARG A 106 -9.37 12.45 20.31
C ARG A 106 -10.73 11.96 20.76
N GLY A 107 -11.73 12.05 19.88
CA GLY A 107 -13.07 11.52 20.12
C GLY A 107 -13.16 10.00 20.09
N LEU A 108 -12.10 9.29 19.70
CA LEU A 108 -12.10 7.83 19.64
C LEU A 108 -11.83 7.21 21.01
N ASP A 109 -12.67 6.24 21.38
CA ASP A 109 -12.41 5.37 22.52
C ASP A 109 -11.08 4.62 22.33
N CYS A 110 -10.30 4.50 23.41
CA CYS A 110 -9.02 3.81 23.36
C CYS A 110 -9.18 2.36 22.87
N GLY A 111 -8.49 2.03 21.77
CA GLY A 111 -8.49 0.68 21.20
C GLY A 111 -9.68 0.35 20.29
N LYS A 112 -10.63 1.27 20.07
CA LYS A 112 -11.66 1.12 19.03
C LYS A 112 -11.20 1.77 17.72
N ASN A 113 -11.70 1.24 16.61
CA ASN A 113 -11.56 1.90 15.32
C ASN A 113 -12.59 3.02 15.22
N GLY A 114 -12.16 4.17 14.73
CA GLY A 114 -13.05 5.26 14.36
C GLY A 114 -13.36 5.21 12.88
N GLU A 115 -14.58 5.57 12.49
CA GLU A 115 -14.94 5.76 11.10
C GLU A 115 -15.75 7.03 10.90
N THR A 116 -15.57 7.66 9.74
CA THR A 116 -16.32 8.85 9.35
C THR A 116 -16.24 9.05 7.85
N THR A 117 -17.20 9.78 7.29
CA THR A 117 -17.17 10.19 5.89
C THR A 117 -16.52 11.56 5.76
N VAL A 118 -15.51 11.67 4.90
CA VAL A 118 -14.80 12.92 4.62
C VAL A 118 -14.88 13.26 3.15
N MET A 119 -14.77 14.55 2.83
CA MET A 119 -14.59 15.03 1.47
C MET A 119 -13.11 15.32 1.23
N ILE A 120 -12.56 14.78 0.16
CA ILE A 120 -11.16 15.01 -0.20
C ILE A 120 -11.08 16.18 -1.16
N GLY A 121 -10.53 17.29 -0.67
CA GLY A 121 -10.21 18.45 -1.47
C GLY A 121 -8.86 18.31 -2.17
N ASN A 122 -8.64 19.17 -3.16
CA ASN A 122 -7.35 19.26 -3.83
C ASN A 122 -6.27 19.90 -2.96
N SER A 123 -5.06 19.38 -3.09
CA SER A 123 -3.84 20.00 -2.57
C SER A 123 -3.16 20.78 -3.71
N GLY A 124 -3.26 22.11 -3.68
CA GLY A 124 -2.53 23.00 -4.59
C GLY A 124 -3.39 23.91 -5.49
N ASN A 125 -2.71 24.86 -6.14
CA ASN A 125 -3.30 25.96 -6.94
C ASN A 125 -3.72 25.55 -8.37
N LYS A 126 -3.72 24.24 -8.70
CA LYS A 126 -4.15 23.73 -10.00
C LYS A 126 -5.61 23.30 -9.92
N LYS A 127 -6.43 23.80 -10.86
CA LYS A 127 -7.82 23.37 -11.10
C LYS A 127 -7.83 21.84 -11.33
N ALA A 128 -8.16 21.04 -10.33
CA ALA A 128 -8.16 19.59 -10.47
C ALA A 128 -9.40 18.94 -9.83
N GLY A 129 -10.58 19.23 -10.36
CA GLY A 129 -11.81 18.50 -10.00
C GLY A 129 -12.48 18.92 -8.69
N ALA A 130 -13.79 18.65 -8.60
CA ALA A 130 -14.57 18.88 -7.39
C ALA A 130 -14.13 17.91 -6.27
N PRO A 131 -14.24 18.32 -4.99
CA PRO A 131 -14.07 17.41 -3.87
C PRO A 131 -14.92 16.15 -4.04
N PHE A 132 -14.40 15.01 -3.61
CA PHE A 132 -15.09 13.73 -3.71
C PHE A 132 -15.20 13.06 -2.34
N PRO A 133 -16.28 12.31 -2.07
CA PRO A 133 -16.47 11.62 -0.81
C PRO A 133 -15.52 10.43 -0.70
N ALA A 134 -15.07 10.15 0.51
CA ALA A 134 -14.33 8.95 0.85
C ALA A 134 -14.58 8.59 2.32
N ARG A 135 -14.54 7.30 2.63
CA ARG A 135 -14.64 6.82 4.01
C ARG A 135 -13.25 6.80 4.64
N LEU A 136 -13.12 7.46 5.79
CA LEU A 136 -11.90 7.51 6.59
C LEU A 136 -12.07 6.58 7.79
N ILE A 137 -11.14 5.63 7.93
CA ILE A 137 -11.06 4.71 9.06
C ILE A 137 -9.76 4.97 9.82
N ALA A 138 -9.87 5.27 11.11
CA ALA A 138 -8.76 5.38 12.02
C ALA A 138 -8.64 4.11 12.86
N VAL A 139 -7.62 3.31 12.58
CA VAL A 139 -7.32 2.08 13.32
C VAL A 139 -6.42 2.42 14.49
N SER A 140 -6.92 2.23 15.71
CA SER A 140 -6.15 2.42 16.93
C SER A 140 -5.08 1.33 17.06
N LEU A 141 -3.81 1.74 17.20
CA LEU A 141 -2.75 0.79 17.48
C LEU A 141 -2.77 0.41 18.96
N PRO A 142 -2.53 -0.87 19.30
CA PRO A 142 -2.27 -1.27 20.68
C PRO A 142 -1.18 -0.39 21.33
N PRO A 143 -1.26 -0.10 22.64
CA PRO A 143 -0.34 0.84 23.30
C PRO A 143 1.14 0.55 23.05
N GLU A 144 1.53 -0.73 23.01
CA GLU A 144 2.90 -1.17 22.71
C GLU A 144 3.32 -0.79 21.28
N LYS A 145 2.46 -1.06 20.27
CA LYS A 145 2.73 -0.72 18.88
C LYS A 145 2.70 0.80 18.65
N ALA A 146 1.83 1.52 19.35
CA ALA A 146 1.78 2.97 19.34
C ALA A 146 3.08 3.57 19.90
N LEU A 147 3.63 3.02 20.98
CA LEU A 147 4.91 3.45 21.56
C LEU A 147 6.07 3.20 20.61
N ILE A 148 6.13 2.02 19.98
CA ILE A 148 7.14 1.69 18.95
C ILE A 148 7.05 2.68 17.78
N SER A 149 5.83 2.94 17.28
CA SER A 149 5.56 3.90 16.20
C SER A 149 6.06 5.31 16.54
N LYS A 150 5.71 5.82 17.74
CA LYS A 150 6.15 7.14 18.24
C LYS A 150 7.67 7.21 18.40
N THR A 151 8.29 6.18 18.97
CA THR A 151 9.74 6.12 19.18
C THR A 151 10.49 6.10 17.84
N ARG A 152 10.00 5.31 16.88
CA ARG A 152 10.56 5.27 15.53
C ARG A 152 10.44 6.64 14.85
N LEU A 153 9.28 7.28 14.91
CA LEU A 153 9.04 8.61 14.35
C LEU A 153 10.01 9.66 14.93
N LEU A 154 10.20 9.66 16.26
CA LEU A 154 11.16 10.55 16.93
C LEU A 154 12.59 10.29 16.46
N SER A 155 12.99 9.01 16.36
CA SER A 155 14.34 8.64 15.91
C SER A 155 14.63 9.05 14.46
N GLU A 156 13.65 8.87 13.57
CA GLU A 156 13.76 9.22 12.15
C GLU A 156 13.83 10.75 11.96
N ASN A 157 13.05 11.51 12.72
CA ASN A 157 13.09 12.97 12.67
C ASN A 157 14.35 13.54 13.30
N ARG A 158 14.85 12.95 14.40
CA ARG A 158 16.13 13.33 15.01
C ARG A 158 17.29 13.13 14.03
N ARG A 159 17.32 11.99 13.32
CA ARG A 159 18.31 11.73 12.24
C ARG A 159 18.24 12.75 11.11
N LYS A 160 17.07 13.33 10.85
CA LYS A 160 16.83 14.36 9.82
C LYS A 160 16.93 15.80 10.35
N GLY A 161 17.28 15.99 11.63
CA GLY A 161 17.37 17.31 12.26
C GLY A 161 16.02 18.06 12.38
N ARG A 162 14.89 17.33 12.40
CA ARG A 162 13.54 17.92 12.44
C ARG A 162 12.90 17.74 13.80
N VAL A 163 12.14 18.75 14.24
CA VAL A 163 11.31 18.68 15.45
C VAL A 163 9.94 18.12 15.08
N VAL A 164 9.49 17.11 15.83
CA VAL A 164 8.17 16.49 15.64
C VAL A 164 7.13 17.31 16.39
N GLN A 165 6.05 17.66 15.70
CA GLN A 165 4.91 18.35 16.30
C GLN A 165 4.05 17.38 17.13
N ALA A 166 3.42 17.87 18.20
CA ALA A 166 2.62 17.05 19.12
C ALA A 166 1.52 16.27 18.40
N GLU A 167 0.87 16.92 17.43
CA GLU A 167 -0.20 16.34 16.62
C GLU A 167 0.30 15.18 15.76
N THR A 168 1.56 15.23 15.31
CA THR A 168 2.15 14.12 14.55
C THR A 168 2.46 12.93 15.43
N LEU A 169 2.83 13.15 16.71
CA LEU A 169 3.00 12.07 17.67
C LEU A 169 1.67 11.43 18.06
N GLU A 170 0.62 12.24 18.21
CA GLU A 170 -0.73 11.78 18.50
C GLU A 170 -1.30 10.94 17.33
N ALA A 171 -1.20 11.44 16.09
CA ALA A 171 -1.56 10.68 14.90
C ALA A 171 -0.74 9.39 14.70
N ALA A 172 0.51 9.33 15.20
CA ALA A 172 1.35 8.13 15.10
C ALA A 172 0.83 6.93 15.91
N GLY A 173 -0.11 7.15 16.83
CA GLY A 173 -0.84 6.10 17.54
C GLY A 173 -1.91 5.41 16.68
N HIS A 174 -2.19 5.92 15.50
CA HIS A 174 -3.27 5.45 14.64
C HIS A 174 -2.74 5.10 13.23
N VAL A 175 -3.40 4.15 12.59
CA VAL A 175 -3.27 3.91 11.14
C VAL A 175 -4.51 4.48 10.48
N LEU A 176 -4.31 5.50 9.65
CA LEU A 176 -5.40 6.14 8.91
C LEU A 176 -5.52 5.47 7.54
N LEU A 177 -6.69 4.92 7.28
CA LEU A 177 -7.05 4.25 6.04
C LEU A 177 -8.16 5.04 5.36
N LEU A 178 -8.04 5.18 4.06
CA LEU A 178 -9.04 5.79 3.21
C LEU A 178 -9.58 4.73 2.27
N THR A 179 -10.90 4.64 2.15
CA THR A 179 -11.56 3.61 1.35
C THR A 179 -12.78 4.15 0.60
N SER A 180 -13.09 3.53 -0.54
CA SER A 180 -14.38 3.68 -1.25
C SER A 180 -15.42 2.65 -0.81
N LEU A 181 -15.00 1.60 -0.11
CA LEU A 181 -15.86 0.50 0.32
C LEU A 181 -17.00 0.98 1.24
N SER A 182 -18.21 0.53 0.92
CA SER A 182 -19.42 0.89 1.65
C SER A 182 -19.37 0.42 3.11
N GLU A 183 -20.00 1.18 4.01
CA GLU A 183 -20.14 0.82 5.42
C GLU A 183 -21.06 -0.39 5.61
N ASP A 184 -22.07 -0.53 4.75
CA ASP A 184 -23.06 -1.59 4.79
C ASP A 184 -22.48 -2.97 4.43
N GLU A 185 -21.49 -3.03 3.53
CA GLU A 185 -20.88 -4.30 3.08
C GLU A 185 -19.59 -4.63 3.83
N TYR A 186 -18.82 -3.61 4.24
CA TYR A 186 -17.51 -3.79 4.88
C TYR A 186 -17.40 -3.00 6.17
N SER A 187 -17.23 -3.69 7.30
CA SER A 187 -16.96 -3.06 8.59
C SER A 187 -15.56 -2.44 8.63
N ALA A 188 -15.36 -1.44 9.51
CA ALA A 188 -14.04 -0.83 9.71
C ALA A 188 -12.96 -1.86 10.11
N GLU A 189 -13.33 -2.92 10.82
CA GLU A 189 -12.43 -4.02 11.19
C GLU A 189 -12.03 -4.86 9.97
N GLN A 190 -13.00 -5.21 9.10
CA GLN A 190 -12.71 -5.94 7.86
C GLN A 190 -11.78 -5.15 6.94
N VAL A 191 -12.02 -3.84 6.77
CA VAL A 191 -11.13 -2.98 5.97
C VAL A 191 -9.72 -2.93 6.58
N ALA A 192 -9.62 -2.84 7.92
CA ALA A 192 -8.33 -2.87 8.61
C ALA A 192 -7.60 -4.21 8.41
N ASP A 193 -8.31 -5.33 8.43
CA ASP A 193 -7.77 -6.66 8.19
C ASP A 193 -7.33 -6.85 6.74
N CYS A 194 -8.13 -6.41 5.77
CA CYS A 194 -7.72 -6.36 4.36
C CYS A 194 -6.43 -5.56 4.19
N TYR A 195 -6.33 -4.38 4.83
CA TYR A 195 -5.12 -3.57 4.77
C TYR A 195 -3.89 -4.27 5.35
N ARG A 196 -4.06 -5.18 6.33
CA ARG A 196 -2.93 -5.98 6.85
C ARG A 196 -2.31 -6.79 5.72
N LEU A 197 -3.07 -7.35 4.77
CA LEU A 197 -2.52 -8.14 3.67
C LEU A 197 -1.51 -7.39 2.79
N ARG A 198 -1.49 -6.07 2.84
CA ARG A 198 -0.50 -5.24 2.13
C ARG A 198 0.95 -5.67 2.38
N TRP A 199 1.31 -6.22 3.55
CA TRP A 199 2.69 -6.68 3.78
C TRP A 199 3.13 -7.84 2.85
N GLN A 200 2.19 -8.54 2.21
CA GLN A 200 2.50 -9.64 1.29
C GLN A 200 3.30 -9.18 0.07
N ILE A 201 2.97 -8.02 -0.51
CA ILE A 201 3.74 -7.52 -1.67
C ILE A 201 5.17 -7.12 -1.29
N GLU A 202 5.38 -6.60 -0.07
CA GLU A 202 6.72 -6.34 0.45
C GLU A 202 7.52 -7.64 0.61
N LEU A 203 6.87 -8.72 1.07
CA LEU A 203 7.49 -10.03 1.16
C LEU A 203 7.82 -10.58 -0.23
N ALA A 204 6.92 -10.41 -1.20
CA ALA A 204 7.14 -10.81 -2.60
C ALA A 204 8.35 -10.08 -3.20
N PHE A 205 8.47 -8.76 -2.97
CA PHE A 205 9.69 -8.02 -3.35
C PHE A 205 10.95 -8.52 -2.65
N LYS A 206 10.88 -8.87 -1.36
CA LYS A 206 12.02 -9.48 -0.65
C LYS A 206 12.41 -10.81 -1.28
N ARG A 207 11.45 -11.65 -1.69
CA ARG A 207 11.73 -12.90 -2.39
C ARG A 207 12.43 -12.65 -3.72
N LEU A 208 11.95 -11.71 -4.55
CA LEU A 208 12.61 -11.34 -5.81
C LEU A 208 14.05 -10.88 -5.59
N LYS A 209 14.31 -10.04 -4.59
CA LYS A 209 15.66 -9.55 -4.29
C LYS A 209 16.55 -10.64 -3.71
N SER A 210 16.05 -11.48 -2.81
CA SER A 210 16.87 -12.50 -2.16
C SER A 210 17.15 -13.73 -3.03
N LEU A 211 16.16 -14.20 -3.82
CA LEU A 211 16.28 -15.44 -4.59
C LEU A 211 16.77 -15.20 -6.02
N LEU A 212 16.30 -14.12 -6.65
CA LEU A 212 16.65 -13.79 -8.03
C LEU A 212 17.66 -12.64 -8.10
N HIS A 213 18.13 -12.15 -6.94
CA HIS A 213 19.12 -11.10 -6.86
C HIS A 213 18.73 -9.85 -7.66
N LEU A 214 17.44 -9.54 -7.76
CA LEU A 214 16.90 -8.46 -8.60
C LEU A 214 17.57 -7.08 -8.33
N ASP A 215 18.11 -6.89 -7.13
CA ASP A 215 18.85 -5.69 -6.69
C ASP A 215 20.36 -5.73 -6.98
N ALA A 216 20.90 -6.82 -7.52
CA ALA A 216 22.30 -7.00 -7.90
C ALA A 216 22.54 -6.74 -9.40
N LEU A 217 21.85 -5.75 -9.97
CA LEU A 217 21.91 -5.38 -11.39
C LEU A 217 23.34 -5.01 -11.83
N ARG A 218 24.09 -5.91 -12.46
CA ARG A 218 25.50 -5.62 -12.84
C ARG A 218 25.68 -4.82 -14.13
N ALA A 219 24.60 -4.63 -14.89
CA ALA A 219 24.63 -3.98 -16.19
C ALA A 219 24.66 -2.45 -16.03
N LYS A 220 25.60 -1.78 -16.71
CA LYS A 220 25.70 -0.31 -16.77
C LYS A 220 24.99 0.28 -17.99
N GLU A 221 24.80 -0.51 -19.03
CA GLU A 221 24.10 -0.10 -20.24
C GLU A 221 22.59 -0.30 -20.06
N LEU A 222 21.81 0.70 -20.50
CA LEU A 222 20.36 0.78 -20.28
C LEU A 222 19.60 -0.45 -20.81
N GLU A 223 19.87 -0.85 -22.05
CA GLU A 223 19.15 -1.96 -22.69
C GLU A 223 19.53 -3.32 -22.09
N LEU A 224 20.81 -3.49 -21.71
CA LEU A 224 21.26 -4.68 -21.01
C LEU A 224 20.65 -4.77 -19.60
N ALA A 225 20.49 -3.62 -18.92
CA ALA A 225 19.85 -3.57 -17.62
C ALA A 225 18.38 -3.96 -17.69
N LYS A 226 17.63 -3.42 -18.66
CA LYS A 226 16.23 -3.81 -18.91
C LYS A 226 16.11 -5.30 -19.23
N ALA A 227 16.94 -5.80 -20.15
CA ALA A 227 16.93 -7.22 -20.54
C ALA A 227 17.19 -8.13 -19.34
N TRP A 228 18.14 -7.77 -18.48
CA TRP A 228 18.42 -8.52 -17.26
C TRP A 228 17.27 -8.46 -16.25
N ILE A 229 16.63 -7.31 -16.05
CA ILE A 229 15.46 -7.17 -15.17
C ILE A 229 14.31 -8.04 -15.71
N PHE A 230 13.99 -7.96 -17.00
CA PHE A 230 12.93 -8.76 -17.60
C PHE A 230 13.23 -10.26 -17.56
N ALA A 231 14.47 -10.68 -17.73
CA ALA A 231 14.86 -12.09 -17.58
C ALA A 231 14.60 -12.60 -16.16
N ASN A 232 14.90 -11.80 -15.13
CA ASN A 232 14.61 -12.14 -13.74
C ASN A 232 13.11 -12.19 -13.47
N LEU A 233 12.33 -11.25 -13.99
CA LEU A 233 10.87 -11.26 -13.83
C LEU A 233 10.24 -12.46 -14.54
N LEU A 234 10.71 -12.80 -15.74
CA LEU A 234 10.26 -14.00 -16.45
C LEU A 234 10.56 -15.26 -15.62
N ALA A 235 11.77 -15.37 -15.06
CA ALA A 235 12.11 -16.49 -14.18
C ALA A 235 11.20 -16.54 -12.94
N ALA A 236 10.91 -15.38 -12.32
CA ALA A 236 10.00 -15.29 -11.18
C ALA A 236 8.61 -15.81 -11.53
N PHE A 237 8.04 -15.36 -12.65
CA PHE A 237 6.69 -15.73 -13.06
C PHE A 237 6.59 -17.21 -13.43
N LEU A 238 7.63 -17.76 -14.08
CA LEU A 238 7.70 -19.21 -14.35
C LEU A 238 7.79 -20.02 -13.06
N ILE A 239 8.56 -19.57 -12.07
CA ILE A 239 8.63 -20.22 -10.76
C ILE A 239 7.27 -20.19 -10.07
N ASP A 240 6.60 -19.03 -10.04
CA ASP A 240 5.29 -18.88 -9.43
C ASP A 240 4.26 -19.79 -10.12
N ASP A 241 4.24 -19.83 -11.46
CA ASP A 241 3.34 -20.68 -12.26
C ASP A 241 3.57 -22.19 -12.01
N ILE A 242 4.83 -22.62 -11.92
CA ILE A 242 5.18 -24.02 -11.62
C ILE A 242 4.78 -24.41 -10.19
N ILE A 243 4.88 -23.48 -9.23
CA ILE A 243 4.59 -23.74 -7.82
C ILE A 243 3.08 -23.75 -7.54
N GLN A 244 2.26 -22.98 -8.25
CA GLN A 244 0.81 -22.88 -7.98
C GLN A 244 0.10 -24.24 -7.81
N PRO A 245 0.22 -25.21 -8.75
CA PRO A 245 -0.47 -26.49 -8.62
C PRO A 245 -0.01 -27.31 -7.42
N SER A 246 1.20 -27.03 -6.90
CA SER A 246 1.75 -27.73 -5.73
C SER A 246 1.25 -27.18 -4.39
N LEU A 247 0.76 -25.93 -4.35
CA LEU A 247 0.18 -25.31 -3.16
C LEU A 247 -1.29 -25.69 -2.96
N ASP A 248 -1.99 -26.12 -4.02
CA ASP A 248 -3.36 -26.63 -3.99
C ASP A 248 -3.48 -28.09 -3.46
N PHE A 249 -2.41 -28.68 -2.94
CA PHE A 249 -2.47 -30.04 -2.38
C PHE A 249 -3.34 -30.06 -1.11
N PRO A 250 -4.50 -30.75 -1.10
CA PRO A 250 -5.30 -30.90 0.12
C PRO A 250 -4.50 -31.69 1.16
N PRO A 251 -4.73 -31.48 2.47
CA PRO A 251 -4.07 -32.28 3.50
C PRO A 251 -4.46 -33.74 3.27
N ARG A 252 -3.48 -34.59 2.94
CA ARG A 252 -3.68 -36.03 2.87
C ARG A 252 -4.18 -36.49 4.22
N SER A 253 -5.45 -36.85 4.33
CA SER A 253 -5.93 -37.62 5.45
C SER A 253 -5.10 -38.91 5.49
N ALA A 254 -4.25 -39.05 6.51
CA ALA A 254 -3.65 -40.33 6.84
C ALA A 254 -4.81 -41.25 7.24
N GLY A 255 -5.35 -41.97 6.26
CA GLY A 255 -6.37 -42.99 6.47
C GLY A 255 -5.81 -44.03 7.43
N SER A 256 -6.49 -44.16 8.56
CA SER A 256 -6.26 -45.17 9.57
C SER A 256 -6.41 -46.57 8.98
N GLU A 257 -5.31 -47.30 8.85
CA GLU A 257 -5.37 -48.76 8.82
C GLU A 257 -5.80 -49.26 10.20
N LYS A 258 -7.12 -49.40 10.41
CA LYS A 258 -7.64 -50.37 11.38
C LYS A 258 -7.50 -51.74 10.73
N LYS A 259 -6.46 -52.49 11.11
CA LYS A 259 -6.44 -53.94 10.92
C LYS A 259 -7.40 -54.55 11.95
N ASN A 260 -8.40 -55.25 11.43
CA ASN A 260 -9.14 -56.29 12.16
C ASN A 260 -8.21 -57.47 12.49
#